data_AF-A0A1G7Z263-F1
#
_entry.id   AF-A0A1G7Z263-F1
#
_cell.length_a   1.000
_cell.length_b   1.000
_cell.length_c   1.000
_cell.angle_alpha   90.00
_cell.angle_beta   90.00
_cell.angle_gamma   90.00
#
_symmetry.space_group_name_H-M   'P 1'
#
loop_
_entity.id
_entity.type
_entity.pdbx_description
1 polymer ?
#
loop_
_entity_poly.entity_id
_entity_poly.type
_entity_poly.pdbx_seq_one_letter_code
_entity_poly.pdbx_strand_id
1 'polypeptide(L)'
;MTRYDLTPGARATLAMQDQIRRAACDNHGASLVETPVAGFTLLTRTTIDDALAGIRAAVAARNTASAEIRRYAEQARGSGRSWDEIAEALGIRADDHDELPAILAFCLVVENRPLPFRESFHRLDAWWRCESCDQQVRDHGPFDGHPAHNESGHAATCRRHAAEVAASRIEEF
;
A
#
# COMPACT_ATOMS: atom_id res chain seq x y z
N MET A 1 -19.05 26.87 -21.65
CA MET A 1 -18.69 26.98 -20.22
C MET A 1 -19.05 25.67 -19.53
N THR A 2 -18.41 24.56 -19.90
CA THR A 2 -17.21 23.95 -19.28
C THR A 2 -17.51 23.24 -17.96
N ARG A 3 -18.20 22.08 -18.04
CA ARG A 3 -18.05 21.04 -17.01
C ARG A 3 -16.76 20.31 -17.33
N TYR A 4 -15.68 20.64 -16.62
CA TYR A 4 -14.57 19.71 -16.49
C TYR A 4 -15.11 18.51 -15.73
N ASP A 5 -15.55 17.47 -16.45
CA ASP A 5 -15.83 16.18 -15.82
C ASP A 5 -14.48 15.62 -15.35
N LEU A 6 -14.23 15.81 -14.06
CA LEU A 6 -13.04 15.27 -13.41
C LEU A 6 -13.03 13.75 -13.60
N THR A 7 -11.87 13.18 -13.90
CA THR A 7 -11.71 11.73 -13.94
C THR A 7 -12.05 11.12 -12.57
N PRO A 8 -12.45 9.83 -12.49
CA PRO A 8 -12.64 9.16 -11.20
C PRO A 8 -11.43 9.31 -10.27
N GLY A 9 -10.22 9.21 -10.80
CA GLY A 9 -8.98 9.43 -10.05
C GLY A 9 -8.84 10.85 -9.50
N ALA A 10 -9.13 11.87 -10.32
CA ALA A 10 -9.10 13.25 -9.86
C ALA A 10 -10.13 13.52 -8.74
N ARG A 11 -11.33 12.92 -8.83
CA ARG A 11 -12.34 13.01 -7.75
C ARG A 11 -11.87 12.32 -6.47
N ALA A 12 -11.23 11.15 -6.56
CA ALA A 12 -10.69 10.45 -5.41
C ALA A 12 -9.60 11.27 -4.71
N THR A 13 -8.67 11.86 -5.48
CA THR A 13 -7.63 12.75 -4.94
C THR A 13 -8.23 13.94 -4.19
N LEU A 14 -9.22 14.62 -4.77
CA LEU A 14 -9.89 15.75 -4.11
C LEU A 14 -10.62 15.31 -2.84
N ALA A 15 -11.27 14.15 -2.85
CA ALA A 15 -11.93 13.61 -1.66
C ALA A 15 -10.91 13.33 -0.53
N MET A 16 -9.75 12.75 -0.85
CA MET A 16 -8.68 12.52 0.13
C MET A 16 -8.11 13.84 0.68
N GLN A 17 -7.90 14.83 -0.19
CA GLN A 17 -7.46 16.17 0.25
C GLN A 17 -8.48 16.83 1.18
N ASP A 18 -9.78 16.63 0.92
CA ASP A 18 -10.84 17.14 1.79
C ASP A 18 -10.81 16.45 3.16
N GLN A 19 -10.62 15.13 3.21
CA GLN A 19 -10.49 14.39 4.46
C GLN A 19 -9.26 14.83 5.27
N ILE A 20 -8.13 15.08 4.62
CA ILE A 20 -6.92 15.59 5.29
C ILE A 20 -7.18 16.97 5.90
N ARG A 21 -7.87 17.87 5.19
CA ARG A 21 -8.21 19.20 5.74
C ARG A 21 -9.16 19.09 6.94
N ARG A 22 -10.17 18.23 6.86
CA ARG A 22 -11.09 17.98 7.99
C ARG A 22 -10.32 17.45 9.20
N ALA A 23 -9.45 16.46 9.02
CA ALA A 23 -8.62 15.94 10.10
C ALA A 23 -7.69 17.00 10.71
N ALA A 24 -7.20 17.97 9.92
CA ALA A 24 -6.42 19.10 10.44
C ALA A 24 -7.27 20.01 11.35
N CYS A 25 -8.53 20.26 10.98
CA CYS A 25 -9.45 21.02 11.81
C CYS A 25 -9.83 20.25 13.09
N ASP A 26 -10.36 19.04 12.91
CA ASP A 26 -10.98 18.25 13.98
C ASP A 26 -9.96 17.79 15.04
N ASN A 27 -8.74 17.43 14.62
CA ASN A 27 -7.75 16.81 15.51
C ASN A 27 -6.58 17.73 15.88
N HIS A 28 -6.38 18.82 15.14
CA HIS A 28 -5.20 19.67 15.28
C HIS A 28 -5.51 21.17 15.39
N GLY A 29 -6.78 21.55 15.49
CA GLY A 29 -7.21 22.91 15.82
C GLY A 29 -7.07 23.93 14.69
N ALA A 30 -6.88 23.49 13.44
CA ALA A 30 -6.87 24.38 12.29
C ALA A 30 -8.28 24.90 11.97
N SER A 31 -8.36 26.05 11.32
CA SER A 31 -9.59 26.59 10.74
C SER A 31 -9.50 26.70 9.23
N LEU A 32 -10.62 26.52 8.55
CA LEU A 32 -10.71 26.78 7.12
C LEU A 32 -10.74 28.29 6.85
N VAL A 33 -9.96 28.73 5.87
CA VAL A 33 -9.90 30.12 5.43
C VAL A 33 -9.96 30.23 3.92
N GLU A 34 -10.61 31.28 3.42
CA GLU A 34 -10.66 31.61 1.99
C GLU A 34 -9.47 32.48 1.62
N THR A 35 -8.61 31.99 0.72
CA THR A 35 -7.43 32.74 0.24
C THR A 35 -7.62 33.15 -1.21
N PRO A 36 -7.38 34.42 -1.60
CA PRO A 36 -7.45 34.86 -2.99
C PRO A 36 -6.49 34.07 -3.88
N VAL A 37 -6.94 33.69 -5.08
CA VAL A 37 -6.08 33.06 -6.08
C VAL A 37 -5.34 34.15 -6.85
N ALA A 38 -4.01 34.09 -6.83
CA ALA A 38 -3.16 35.08 -7.50
C ALA A 38 -3.53 35.21 -9.00
N GLY A 39 -3.67 36.45 -9.46
CA GLY A 39 -4.09 36.77 -10.83
C GLY A 39 -5.60 36.82 -11.05
N PHE A 40 -6.42 36.55 -10.04
CA PHE A 40 -7.89 36.61 -10.13
C PHE A 40 -8.46 37.50 -9.03
N THR A 41 -9.40 38.38 -9.39
CA THR A 41 -9.97 39.37 -8.45
C THR A 41 -11.12 38.83 -7.61
N LEU A 42 -11.82 37.79 -8.09
CA LEU A 42 -13.04 37.25 -7.47
C LEU A 42 -12.93 35.78 -7.08
N LEU A 43 -11.79 35.13 -7.36
CA LEU A 43 -11.64 33.71 -7.14
C LEU A 43 -10.85 33.47 -5.85
N THR A 44 -11.47 32.79 -4.90
CA THR A 44 -10.83 32.33 -3.68
C THR A 44 -10.67 30.81 -3.70
N ARG A 45 -9.73 30.32 -2.90
CA ARG A 45 -9.53 28.90 -2.63
C ARG A 45 -9.58 28.69 -1.12
N THR A 46 -10.36 27.70 -0.71
CA THR A 46 -10.38 27.23 0.67
C THR A 46 -9.05 26.54 1.02
N THR A 47 -8.39 27.00 2.07
CA THR A 47 -7.19 26.40 2.67
C THR A 47 -7.37 26.30 4.18
N ILE A 48 -6.34 25.85 4.90
CA ILE A 48 -6.25 25.89 6.37
C ILE A 48 -5.31 27.01 6.82
N ASP A 49 -5.53 27.56 8.00
CA ASP A 49 -4.73 28.63 8.62
C ASP A 49 -3.41 28.14 9.28
N ASP A 50 -3.38 26.91 9.79
CA ASP A 50 -2.18 26.25 10.31
C ASP A 50 -1.68 25.16 9.35
N ALA A 51 -0.62 25.47 8.59
CA ALA A 51 0.03 24.51 7.70
C ALA A 51 0.64 23.31 8.46
N LEU A 52 1.11 23.48 9.69
CA LEU A 52 1.68 22.40 10.48
C LEU A 52 0.60 21.42 10.93
N ALA A 53 -0.61 21.89 11.25
CA ALA A 53 -1.78 21.03 11.47
C ALA A 53 -2.11 20.21 10.22
N GLY A 54 -2.01 20.81 9.03
CA GLY A 54 -2.13 20.11 7.76
C GLY A 54 -1.10 18.99 7.58
N ILE A 55 0.17 19.25 7.90
CA ILE A 55 1.24 18.24 7.82
C ILE A 55 0.95 17.08 8.79
N ARG A 56 0.57 17.36 10.04
CA ARG A 56 0.23 16.32 11.03
C ARG A 56 -0.93 15.44 10.55
N ALA A 57 -1.99 16.06 10.02
CA ALA A 57 -3.14 15.34 9.45
C ALA A 57 -2.74 14.48 8.24
N ALA A 58 -1.91 15.00 7.34
CA ALA A 58 -1.44 14.26 6.17
C ALA A 58 -0.55 13.07 6.56
N VAL A 59 0.31 13.21 7.58
CA VAL A 59 1.10 12.11 8.13
C VAL A 59 0.20 11.02 8.71
N ALA A 60 -0.84 11.40 9.47
CA ALA A 60 -1.81 10.45 9.99
C ALA A 60 -2.55 9.71 8.87
N ALA A 61 -2.99 10.42 7.83
CA ALA A 61 -3.62 9.84 6.65
C ALA A 61 -2.68 8.87 5.92
N ARG A 62 -1.41 9.25 5.71
CA ARG A 62 -0.39 8.38 5.11
C ARG A 62 -0.18 7.11 5.93
N ASN A 63 0.02 7.23 7.25
CA ASN A 63 0.26 6.07 8.11
C ASN A 63 -0.96 5.14 8.14
N THR A 64 -2.17 5.70 8.13
CA THR A 64 -3.43 4.93 8.03
C THR A 64 -3.52 4.20 6.70
N ALA A 65 -3.23 4.88 5.58
CA ALA A 65 -3.20 4.26 4.26
C ALA A 65 -2.15 3.14 4.18
N SER A 66 -0.94 3.34 4.71
CA SER A 66 0.09 2.30 4.78
C SER A 66 -0.38 1.07 5.59
N ALA A 67 -1.05 1.29 6.73
CA ALA A 67 -1.60 0.20 7.52
C ALA A 67 -2.72 -0.56 6.77
N GLU A 68 -3.59 0.16 6.06
CA GLU A 68 -4.65 -0.45 5.25
C GLU A 68 -4.08 -1.22 4.06
N ILE A 69 -3.06 -0.69 3.38
CA ILE A 69 -2.35 -1.41 2.30
C ILE A 69 -1.78 -2.72 2.83
N ARG A 70 -1.11 -2.70 4.00
CA ARG A 70 -0.61 -3.91 4.65
C ARG A 70 -1.73 -4.90 4.97
N ARG A 71 -2.81 -4.43 5.57
CA ARG A 71 -3.97 -5.26 5.94
C ARG A 71 -4.60 -5.92 4.71
N TYR A 72 -4.74 -5.20 3.59
CA TYR A 72 -5.27 -5.77 2.36
C TYR A 72 -4.29 -6.72 1.67
N ALA A 73 -2.99 -6.44 1.71
CA ALA A 73 -1.98 -7.38 1.20
C ALA A 73 -1.97 -8.69 1.99
N GLU A 74 -2.06 -8.63 3.32
CA GLU A 74 -2.17 -9.82 4.18
C GLU A 74 -3.45 -10.62 3.89
N GLN A 75 -4.57 -9.95 3.62
CA GLN A 75 -5.82 -10.61 3.15
C GLN A 75 -5.67 -11.22 1.76
N ALA A 76 -5.02 -10.52 0.83
CA ALA A 76 -4.75 -11.02 -0.52
C ALA A 76 -3.88 -12.28 -0.45
N ARG A 77 -2.80 -12.27 0.35
CA ARG A 77 -1.99 -13.48 0.61
C ARG A 77 -2.82 -14.60 1.25
N GLY A 78 -3.65 -14.28 2.24
CA GLY A 78 -4.57 -15.21 2.90
C GLY A 78 -5.52 -15.95 1.94
N SER A 79 -6.04 -15.23 0.95
CA SER A 79 -6.90 -15.75 -0.12
C SER A 79 -6.12 -16.39 -1.29
N GLY A 80 -4.79 -16.39 -1.25
CA GLY A 80 -3.93 -17.09 -2.21
C GLY A 80 -3.38 -16.25 -3.36
N ARG A 81 -3.48 -14.92 -3.31
CA ARG A 81 -2.87 -14.02 -4.32
C ARG A 81 -1.37 -13.93 -4.17
N SER A 82 -0.60 -13.95 -5.25
CA SER A 82 0.87 -13.84 -5.25
C SER A 82 1.37 -12.44 -4.89
N TRP A 83 2.66 -12.32 -4.56
CA TRP A 83 3.30 -11.01 -4.38
C TRP A 83 3.41 -10.22 -5.70
N ASP A 84 3.44 -10.90 -6.85
CA ASP A 84 3.35 -10.25 -8.17
C ASP A 84 1.98 -9.63 -8.41
N GLU A 85 0.88 -10.32 -8.09
CA GLU A 85 -0.47 -9.76 -8.18
C GLU A 85 -0.63 -8.55 -7.25
N ILE A 86 0.01 -8.58 -6.07
CA ILE A 86 0.03 -7.44 -5.15
C ILE A 86 0.87 -6.29 -5.72
N ALA A 87 2.02 -6.57 -6.34
CA ALA A 87 2.86 -5.55 -6.99
C ALA A 87 2.11 -4.82 -8.11
N GLU A 88 1.37 -5.56 -8.93
CA GLU A 88 0.50 -5.01 -9.98
C GLU A 88 -0.57 -4.07 -9.37
N ALA A 89 -1.22 -4.50 -8.29
CA ALA A 89 -2.22 -3.68 -7.60
C ALA A 89 -1.64 -2.39 -6.99
N LEU A 90 -0.37 -2.41 -6.58
CA LEU A 90 0.38 -1.24 -6.10
C LEU A 90 0.85 -0.33 -7.24
N GLY A 91 0.71 -0.76 -8.50
CA GLY A 91 1.21 -0.05 -9.68
C GLY A 91 2.73 -0.14 -9.84
N ILE A 92 3.38 -1.12 -9.20
CA ILE A 92 4.81 -1.38 -9.36
C ILE A 92 5.00 -2.12 -10.69
N ARG A 93 5.76 -1.54 -11.60
CA ARG A 93 6.04 -2.14 -12.90
C ARG A 93 7.47 -2.65 -12.98
N ALA A 94 7.66 -3.75 -13.70
CA ALA A 94 8.97 -4.39 -13.86
C ALA A 94 9.98 -3.55 -14.66
N ASP A 95 9.50 -2.62 -15.49
CA ASP A 95 10.35 -1.73 -16.30
C ASP A 95 10.90 -0.52 -15.52
N ASP A 96 10.35 -0.23 -14.34
CA ASP A 96 10.72 0.95 -13.55
C ASP A 96 11.92 0.68 -12.60
N HIS A 97 12.29 -0.58 -12.40
CA HIS A 97 13.21 -1.01 -11.35
C HIS A 97 14.05 -2.23 -11.75
N ASP A 98 15.27 -2.31 -11.22
CA ASP A 98 16.18 -3.45 -11.45
C ASP A 98 15.81 -4.72 -10.65
N GLU A 99 14.88 -4.59 -9.70
CA GLU A 99 14.46 -5.65 -8.76
C GLU A 99 13.09 -6.23 -9.15
N LEU A 100 12.83 -7.48 -8.78
CA LEU A 100 11.55 -8.13 -9.10
C LEU A 100 10.36 -7.40 -8.45
N PRO A 101 9.24 -7.17 -9.17
CA PRO A 101 8.06 -6.49 -8.63
C PRO A 101 7.54 -7.09 -7.32
N ALA A 102 7.51 -8.43 -7.19
CA ALA A 102 7.13 -9.11 -5.96
C ALA A 102 8.01 -8.73 -4.76
N ILE A 103 9.33 -8.61 -4.95
CA ILE A 103 10.27 -8.20 -3.90
C ILE A 103 10.00 -6.74 -3.51
N LEU A 104 9.81 -5.86 -4.49
CA LEU A 104 9.50 -4.44 -4.24
C LEU A 104 8.19 -4.27 -3.48
N ALA A 105 7.15 -5.03 -3.84
CA ALA A 105 5.87 -5.04 -3.13
C ALA A 105 6.03 -5.48 -1.67
N PHE A 106 6.75 -6.58 -1.43
CA PHE A 106 7.02 -7.05 -0.08
C PHE A 106 7.75 -5.97 0.75
N CYS A 107 8.82 -5.38 0.19
CA CYS A 107 9.61 -4.36 0.88
C CYS A 107 8.78 -3.10 1.18
N LEU A 108 7.96 -2.66 0.23
CA LEU A 108 7.12 -1.49 0.39
C LEU A 108 6.04 -1.72 1.46
N VAL A 109 5.39 -2.88 1.45
CA VAL A 109 4.21 -3.14 2.28
C VAL A 109 4.59 -3.64 3.68
N VAL A 110 5.52 -4.60 3.76
CA VAL A 110 5.85 -5.29 5.01
C VAL A 110 6.93 -4.53 5.76
N GLU A 111 7.93 -4.04 5.05
CA GLU A 111 9.05 -3.30 5.65
C GLU A 111 8.83 -1.79 5.66
N ASN A 112 7.73 -1.31 5.07
CA ASN A 112 7.43 0.11 4.92
C ASN A 112 8.60 0.90 4.32
N ARG A 113 9.36 0.26 3.42
CA ARG A 113 10.51 0.87 2.75
C ARG A 113 10.04 1.65 1.51
N PRO A 114 10.19 2.99 1.46
CA PRO A 114 9.85 3.75 0.27
C PRO A 114 10.75 3.34 -0.89
N LEU A 115 10.17 3.27 -2.09
CA LEU A 115 10.90 2.98 -3.33
C LEU A 115 11.55 4.26 -3.90
N PRO A 116 12.75 4.17 -4.50
CA PRO A 116 13.68 3.03 -4.46
C PRO A 116 14.35 2.90 -3.08
N PHE A 117 14.55 1.68 -2.58
CA PHE A 117 15.21 1.47 -1.28
C PHE A 117 16.72 1.18 -1.43
N ARG A 118 17.48 1.43 -0.36
CA ARG A 118 18.85 0.90 -0.18
C ARG A 118 18.78 -0.43 0.57
N GLU A 119 19.69 -1.35 0.25
CA GLU A 119 19.78 -2.64 0.93
C GLU A 119 19.83 -2.48 2.46
N SER A 120 19.01 -3.27 3.15
CA SER A 120 18.93 -3.34 4.60
C SER A 120 19.08 -4.81 5.00
N PHE A 121 19.85 -5.06 6.07
CA PHE A 121 20.04 -6.39 6.64
C PHE A 121 18.87 -6.83 7.53
N HIS A 122 17.90 -5.94 7.79
CA HIS A 122 16.71 -6.25 8.58
C HIS A 122 15.52 -6.49 7.64
N ARG A 123 15.12 -7.77 7.52
CA ARG A 123 13.89 -8.18 6.84
C ARG A 123 12.82 -8.43 7.89
N LEU A 124 11.63 -7.87 7.70
CA LEU A 124 10.47 -8.10 8.56
C LEU A 124 9.57 -9.14 7.91
N ASP A 125 8.90 -9.95 8.72
CA ASP A 125 7.92 -10.92 8.21
C ASP A 125 6.52 -10.32 8.12
N ALA A 126 5.76 -10.79 7.14
CA ALA A 126 4.32 -10.65 7.11
C ALA A 126 3.65 -11.76 7.90
N TRP A 127 2.46 -11.48 8.44
CA TRP A 127 1.69 -12.46 9.20
C TRP A 127 0.25 -12.43 8.72
N TRP A 128 -0.29 -13.57 8.32
CA TRP A 128 -1.66 -13.67 7.82
C TRP A 128 -2.28 -15.02 8.12
N ARG A 129 -3.61 -15.12 8.00
CA ARG A 129 -4.36 -16.37 8.21
C ARG A 129 -4.68 -16.99 6.87
N CYS A 130 -4.29 -18.24 6.66
CA CYS A 130 -4.55 -18.92 5.40
C CYS A 130 -6.01 -19.34 5.29
N GLU A 131 -6.73 -18.91 4.26
CA GLU A 131 -8.13 -19.30 4.06
C GLU A 131 -8.29 -20.79 3.70
N SER A 132 -7.24 -21.45 3.22
CA SER A 132 -7.30 -22.88 2.87
C SER A 132 -7.09 -23.82 4.06
N CYS A 133 -6.34 -23.43 5.09
CA CYS A 133 -6.03 -24.31 6.22
C CYS A 133 -6.29 -23.68 7.61
N ASP A 134 -6.75 -22.43 7.62
CA ASP A 134 -7.07 -21.62 8.79
C ASP A 134 -5.92 -21.39 9.79
N GLN A 135 -4.68 -21.71 9.39
CA GLN A 135 -3.51 -21.51 10.23
C GLN A 135 -2.95 -20.09 10.11
N GLN A 136 -2.28 -19.64 11.18
CA GLN A 136 -1.47 -18.42 11.16
C GLN A 136 -0.16 -18.72 10.43
N VAL A 137 0.07 -18.00 9.34
CA VAL A 137 1.25 -18.09 8.48
C VAL A 137 2.20 -16.95 8.78
N ARG A 138 3.49 -17.26 8.79
CA ARG A 138 4.60 -16.31 8.76
C ARG A 138 5.19 -16.33 7.35
N ASP A 139 5.21 -15.18 6.70
CA ASP A 139 5.69 -14.99 5.34
C ASP A 139 6.97 -14.16 5.38
N HIS A 140 8.06 -14.78 4.95
CA HIS A 140 9.40 -14.23 4.94
C HIS A 140 9.67 -13.37 3.71
N GLY A 141 8.73 -13.32 2.76
CA GLY A 141 8.85 -12.63 1.49
C GLY A 141 9.43 -13.51 0.37
N PRO A 142 9.35 -13.05 -0.88
CA PRO A 142 9.73 -13.81 -2.07
C PRO A 142 11.26 -13.77 -2.30
N PHE A 143 12.04 -14.10 -1.28
CA PHE A 143 13.51 -14.00 -1.34
C PHE A 143 14.20 -15.33 -1.59
N ASP A 144 13.55 -16.46 -1.28
CA ASP A 144 14.04 -17.80 -1.61
C ASP A 144 13.38 -18.26 -2.91
N GLY A 145 14.16 -18.92 -3.78
CA GLY A 145 13.66 -19.45 -5.05
C GLY A 145 12.64 -20.58 -4.86
N HIS A 146 12.63 -21.25 -3.71
CA HIS A 146 11.69 -22.33 -3.42
C HIS A 146 10.56 -21.84 -2.47
N PRO A 147 9.29 -21.78 -2.90
CA PRO A 147 8.18 -21.20 -2.12
C PRO A 147 7.95 -21.85 -0.75
N ALA A 148 8.33 -23.12 -0.56
CA ALA A 148 8.24 -23.78 0.74
C ALA A 148 9.15 -23.16 1.82
N HIS A 149 10.15 -22.37 1.43
CA HIS A 149 11.04 -21.66 2.37
C HIS A 149 10.58 -20.22 2.63
N ASN A 150 9.74 -19.67 1.75
CA ASN A 150 9.23 -18.30 1.90
C ASN A 150 8.11 -18.22 2.95
N GLU A 151 7.49 -19.33 3.32
CA GLU A 151 6.40 -19.35 4.30
C GLU A 151 6.51 -20.48 5.31
N SER A 152 6.08 -20.22 6.54
CA SER A 152 5.95 -21.22 7.60
C SER A 152 4.62 -21.11 8.35
N GLY A 153 4.18 -22.21 8.98
CA GLY A 153 2.96 -22.24 9.80
C GLY A 153 1.73 -22.85 9.13
N HIS A 154 1.80 -23.30 7.87
CA HIS A 154 0.72 -24.04 7.22
C HIS A 154 0.47 -25.42 7.85
N ALA A 155 -0.77 -25.90 7.75
CA ALA A 155 -1.05 -27.32 7.97
C ALA A 155 -0.36 -28.17 6.88
N ALA A 156 0.08 -29.38 7.23
CA ALA A 156 0.76 -30.29 6.29
C ALA A 156 -0.08 -30.62 5.03
N THR A 157 -1.41 -30.49 5.13
CA THR A 157 -2.36 -30.74 4.03
C THR A 157 -2.89 -29.45 3.39
N CYS A 158 -2.23 -28.31 3.58
CA CYS A 158 -2.68 -27.04 3.03
C CYS A 158 -2.65 -27.06 1.49
N ARG A 159 -3.82 -26.97 0.85
CA ARG A 159 -3.95 -27.01 -0.60
C ARG A 159 -3.35 -25.78 -1.28
N ARG A 160 -3.54 -24.59 -0.70
CA ARG A 160 -2.95 -23.33 -1.22
C ARG A 160 -1.42 -23.42 -1.26
N HIS A 161 -0.80 -23.82 -0.16
CA HIS A 161 0.66 -23.93 -0.07
C HIS A 161 1.21 -25.02 -1.00
N ALA A 162 0.55 -26.19 -1.04
CA ALA A 162 0.94 -27.25 -1.96
C ALA A 162 0.85 -26.83 -3.43
N ALA A 163 -0.17 -26.04 -3.81
CA ALA A 163 -0.32 -25.52 -5.15
C ALA A 163 0.79 -24.52 -5.51
N GLU A 164 1.14 -23.61 -4.59
CA GLU A 164 2.22 -22.64 -4.79
C GLU A 164 3.58 -23.32 -4.97
N VAL A 165 3.89 -24.33 -4.15
CA VAL A 165 5.10 -25.16 -4.29
C VAL A 165 5.10 -26.00 -5.56
N ALA A 166 3.93 -26.49 -6.01
CA ALA A 166 3.82 -27.24 -7.25
C ALA A 166 4.01 -26.35 -8.49
N ALA A 167 3.49 -25.12 -8.45
CA ALA A 167 3.63 -24.15 -9.54
C ALA A 167 5.10 -23.78 -9.77
N SER A 168 5.87 -23.52 -8.71
CA SER A 168 7.29 -23.17 -8.86
C SER A 168 8.14 -24.30 -9.44
N ARG A 169 7.79 -25.56 -9.16
CA ARG A 169 8.48 -26.73 -9.73
C ARG A 169 8.26 -26.87 -11.23
N ILE A 170 7.22 -26.26 -11.78
CA ILE A 170 6.94 -26.26 -13.22
C ILE A 170 7.77 -25.17 -13.93
N GLU A 171 8.13 -24.09 -13.24
CA GLU A 171 8.90 -22.98 -13.78
C GLU A 171 10.43 -23.23 -13.78
N GLU A 172 10.92 -24.23 -13.05
CA GLU A 172 12.34 -24.65 -13.03
C GLU A 172 12.74 -25.62 -14.17
N PHE A 173 11.83 -25.92 -15.11
CA PHE A 173 12.08 -26.74 -16.32
C PHE A 173 11.89 -25.94 -17.62
#